data_AF-A0A383AE77-F1
#
_entry.id   AF-A0A383AE77-F1
#
_cell.length_a   1.000
_cell.length_b   1.000
_cell.length_c   1.000
_cell.angle_alpha   90.00
_cell.angle_beta   90.00
_cell.angle_gamma   90.00
#
_symmetry.space_group_name_H-M   'P 1'
#
loop_
_entity.id
_entity.type
_entity.pdbx_description
1 polymer ?
#
loop_
_entity_poly.entity_id
_entity_poly.type
_entity_poly.pdbx_seq_one_letter_code
_entity_poly.pdbx_strand_id
1 'polypeptide(L)'
;QEITLRPQKSTFTELINAVKINPPALISLVIIFIYVFIGLFGSILAPYEFDEMGVGIPLQKPSWEYLFGTDEFGRDVFSRVLAGGIISLRIGVLVVGIAGTFGSLVGLVSGYIGGWIDEAVMRITDIFLSVPDLVMALVIATSLGASIDAAIIGITLVRWTGYARLIRSGVIAEKGKDYITASRALGLHPSRIIFNHIFPNSYTATLVQATFDFGLAILFASGLSFVGAGAQPPEPEWGALVASGRQYVQAA
;
A
#
# COMPACT_ATOMS: atom_id res chain seq x y z
N GLN A 1 30.10 34.04 -16.37
CA GLN A 1 29.54 32.77 -16.87
C GLN A 1 28.03 32.84 -16.64
N GLU A 2 27.25 33.03 -17.70
CA GLU A 2 25.79 32.96 -17.61
C GLU A 2 25.40 31.51 -17.32
N ILE A 3 24.84 31.27 -16.14
CA ILE A 3 24.18 30.01 -15.81
C ILE A 3 22.87 30.01 -16.61
N THR A 4 22.91 29.41 -17.78
CA THR A 4 21.70 29.13 -18.56
C THR A 4 20.88 28.09 -17.80
N LEU A 5 19.90 28.57 -17.02
CA LEU A 5 18.90 27.72 -16.38
C LEU A 5 18.10 27.04 -17.51
N ARG A 6 18.46 25.79 -17.82
CA ARG A 6 17.66 24.96 -18.73
C ARG A 6 16.22 24.96 -18.21
N PRO A 7 15.21 25.21 -19.06
CA PRO A 7 13.83 25.15 -18.62
C PRO A 7 13.59 23.76 -18.04
N GLN A 8 13.26 23.72 -16.75
CA GLN A 8 12.92 22.50 -16.04
C GLN A 8 11.70 21.92 -16.76
N LYS A 9 11.92 20.91 -17.61
CA LYS A 9 10.81 20.24 -18.31
C LYS A 9 9.85 19.75 -17.25
N SER A 10 8.54 19.82 -17.53
CA SER A 10 7.56 19.33 -16.58
C SER A 10 7.88 17.86 -16.26
N THR A 11 7.93 17.53 -14.97
CA THR A 11 8.21 16.17 -14.48
C THR A 11 7.36 15.12 -15.20
N PHE A 12 6.15 15.50 -15.61
CA PHE A 12 5.21 14.66 -16.33
C PHE A 12 5.66 14.29 -17.75
N THR A 13 6.24 15.24 -18.50
CA THR A 13 6.72 15.00 -19.86
C THR A 13 7.95 14.07 -19.86
N GLU A 14 8.82 14.21 -18.87
CA GLU A 14 9.96 13.32 -18.68
C GLU A 14 9.51 11.91 -18.30
N LEU A 15 8.48 11.78 -17.47
CA LEU A 15 7.92 10.50 -17.06
C LEU A 15 7.33 9.73 -18.26
N ILE A 16 6.54 10.40 -19.11
CA ILE A 16 5.97 9.80 -20.32
C ILE A 16 7.07 9.33 -21.28
N ASN A 17 8.11 10.14 -21.48
CA ASN A 17 9.21 9.78 -22.36
C ASN A 17 10.05 8.63 -21.77
N ALA A 18 10.29 8.63 -20.46
CA ALA A 18 10.99 7.57 -19.77
C ALA A 18 10.26 6.22 -19.86
N VAL A 19 8.92 6.21 -19.79
CA VAL A 19 8.11 4.99 -19.96
C VAL A 19 8.21 4.46 -21.39
N LYS A 20 8.15 5.34 -22.40
CA LYS A 20 8.24 4.94 -23.81
C LYS A 20 9.59 4.34 -24.19
N ILE A 21 10.66 4.78 -23.53
CA ILE A 21 12.03 4.34 -23.83
C ILE A 21 12.37 3.02 -23.10
N ASN A 22 11.66 2.69 -22.01
CA ASN A 22 11.98 1.54 -21.16
C ASN A 22 10.89 0.44 -21.21
N PRO A 23 11.14 -0.70 -21.89
CA PRO A 23 10.18 -1.81 -21.96
C PRO A 23 9.66 -2.32 -20.60
N PRO A 24 10.50 -2.46 -19.54
CA PRO A 24 10.01 -2.88 -18.22
C PRO A 24 9.02 -1.88 -17.60
N ALA A 25 9.23 -0.58 -17.81
CA ALA A 25 8.33 0.44 -17.28
C ALA A 25 6.95 0.38 -17.97
N LEU A 26 6.92 0.12 -19.27
CA LEU A 26 5.67 -0.07 -20.01
C LEU A 26 4.92 -1.33 -19.56
N ILE A 27 5.62 -2.45 -19.36
CA ILE A 27 5.01 -3.69 -18.87
C ILE A 27 4.40 -3.47 -17.48
N SER A 28 5.13 -2.86 -16.55
CA SER A 28 4.61 -2.53 -15.22
C SER A 28 3.39 -1.62 -15.29
N LEU A 29 3.40 -0.62 -16.19
CA LEU A 29 2.27 0.28 -16.37
C LEU A 29 1.02 -0.45 -16.87
N VAL A 30 1.17 -1.37 -17.82
CA VAL A 30 0.06 -2.19 -18.33
C VAL A 30 -0.48 -3.10 -17.22
N ILE A 31 0.39 -3.74 -16.44
CA ILE A 31 -0.01 -4.59 -15.31
C ILE A 31 -0.80 -3.76 -14.29
N ILE A 32 -0.27 -2.61 -13.86
CA ILE A 32 -0.95 -1.71 -12.92
C ILE A 32 -2.31 -1.27 -13.48
N PHE A 33 -2.35 -0.90 -14.77
CA PHE A 33 -3.60 -0.52 -15.42
C PHE A 33 -4.64 -1.64 -15.36
N ILE A 34 -4.26 -2.89 -15.67
CA ILE A 34 -5.14 -4.05 -15.59
C ILE A 34 -5.64 -4.25 -14.15
N TYR A 35 -4.75 -4.20 -13.15
CA TYR A 35 -5.12 -4.36 -11.75
C TYR A 35 -6.09 -3.27 -11.27
N VAL A 36 -5.82 -2.01 -11.61
CA VAL A 36 -6.69 -0.88 -11.26
C VAL A 36 -8.03 -0.99 -12.01
N PHE A 37 -8.01 -1.39 -13.29
CA PHE A 37 -9.21 -1.58 -14.08
C PHE A 37 -10.09 -2.70 -13.50
N ILE A 38 -9.51 -3.86 -13.18
CA ILE A 38 -10.24 -4.95 -12.53
C ILE A 38 -10.76 -4.49 -11.17
N GLY A 39 -9.95 -3.79 -10.37
CA GLY A 39 -10.41 -3.36 -9.06
C GLY A 39 -11.52 -2.30 -9.09
N LEU A 40 -11.58 -1.44 -10.11
CA LEU A 40 -12.65 -0.43 -10.23
C LEU A 40 -13.89 -0.94 -10.97
N PHE A 41 -13.72 -1.76 -12.00
CA PHE A 41 -14.79 -2.18 -12.89
C PHE A 41 -15.15 -3.67 -12.75
N GLY A 42 -14.37 -4.46 -12.00
CA GLY A 42 -14.53 -5.90 -11.89
C GLY A 42 -15.91 -6.32 -11.42
N SER A 43 -16.45 -5.67 -10.38
CA SER A 43 -17.80 -5.99 -9.86
C SER A 43 -18.91 -5.67 -10.86
N ILE A 44 -18.71 -4.73 -11.79
CA ILE A 44 -19.68 -4.38 -12.84
C ILE A 44 -19.53 -5.31 -14.05
N LEU A 45 -18.31 -5.76 -14.33
CA LEU A 45 -18.00 -6.69 -15.42
C LEU A 45 -18.27 -8.16 -15.06
N ALA A 46 -18.50 -8.45 -13.78
CA ALA A 46 -18.81 -9.77 -13.29
C ALA A 46 -20.15 -10.26 -13.88
N PRO A 47 -20.22 -11.51 -14.40
CA PRO A 47 -21.46 -12.09 -14.90
C PRO A 47 -22.55 -12.23 -13.83
N TYR A 48 -22.17 -12.43 -12.56
CA TYR A 48 -23.05 -12.65 -11.42
C TYR A 48 -22.66 -11.76 -10.23
N GLU A 49 -23.57 -11.53 -9.28
CA GLU A 49 -23.19 -10.87 -8.03
C GLU A 49 -22.27 -11.79 -7.20
N PHE A 50 -21.32 -11.21 -6.47
CA PHE A 50 -20.26 -12.00 -5.81
C PHE A 50 -20.76 -12.86 -4.65
N ASP A 51 -21.90 -12.52 -4.07
CA ASP A 51 -22.56 -13.22 -2.97
C ASP A 51 -23.82 -13.99 -3.41
N GLU A 52 -24.14 -14.00 -4.72
CA GLU A 52 -25.29 -14.71 -5.28
C GLU A 52 -25.12 -16.23 -5.19
N MET A 53 -25.80 -16.84 -4.23
CA MET A 53 -25.75 -18.28 -3.98
C MET A 53 -26.63 -19.06 -4.96
N GLY A 54 -26.18 -20.27 -5.32
CA GLY A 54 -26.97 -21.19 -6.14
C GLY A 54 -27.10 -20.81 -7.62
N VAL A 55 -26.23 -19.91 -8.13
CA VAL A 55 -26.19 -19.59 -9.56
C VAL A 55 -25.81 -20.81 -10.40
N GLY A 56 -24.98 -21.72 -9.87
CA GLY A 56 -24.63 -22.99 -10.49
C GLY A 56 -24.61 -24.16 -9.52
N ILE A 57 -24.20 -25.33 -10.00
CA ILE A 57 -24.08 -26.54 -9.16
C ILE A 57 -22.89 -26.36 -8.21
N PRO A 58 -22.97 -26.68 -6.90
CA PRO A 58 -21.82 -26.58 -6.00
C PRO A 58 -20.60 -27.38 -6.50
N LEU A 59 -19.42 -26.78 -6.40
CA LEU A 59 -18.13 -27.37 -6.84
C LEU A 59 -18.14 -27.84 -8.31
N GLN A 60 -18.82 -27.09 -9.17
CA GLN A 60 -18.84 -27.32 -10.61
C GLN A 60 -17.47 -26.96 -11.20
N LYS A 61 -16.95 -27.85 -12.07
CA LYS A 61 -15.72 -27.61 -12.82
C LYS A 61 -15.87 -26.39 -13.76
N PRO A 62 -14.76 -25.73 -14.13
CA PRO A 62 -14.78 -24.66 -15.12
C PRO A 62 -15.56 -25.01 -16.39
N SER A 63 -16.42 -24.09 -16.82
CA SER A 63 -17.24 -24.18 -18.03
C SER A 63 -17.30 -22.82 -18.73
N TRP A 64 -17.92 -22.76 -19.91
CA TRP A 64 -18.14 -21.48 -20.60
C TRP A 64 -19.07 -20.53 -19.84
N GLU A 65 -19.96 -21.08 -19.01
CA GLU A 65 -20.89 -20.31 -18.18
C GLU A 65 -20.26 -19.88 -16.85
N TYR A 66 -19.39 -20.73 -16.27
CA TYR A 66 -18.63 -20.46 -15.06
C TYR A 66 -17.14 -20.61 -15.36
N LEU A 67 -16.49 -19.54 -15.81
CA LEU A 67 -15.11 -19.57 -16.33
C LEU A 67 -14.12 -20.21 -15.37
N PHE A 68 -14.28 -19.96 -14.07
CA PHE A 68 -13.44 -20.53 -13.01
C PHE A 68 -14.15 -21.64 -12.21
N GLY A 69 -15.34 -22.05 -12.65
CA GLY A 69 -16.22 -22.95 -11.91
C GLY A 69 -16.95 -22.25 -10.78
N THR A 70 -17.61 -23.05 -9.94
CA THR A 70 -18.37 -22.57 -8.79
C THR A 70 -17.78 -23.06 -7.47
N ASP A 71 -18.07 -22.33 -6.39
CA ASP A 71 -17.66 -22.73 -5.04
C ASP A 71 -18.65 -23.71 -4.38
N GLU A 72 -18.40 -24.04 -3.11
CA GLU A 72 -19.23 -24.96 -2.32
C GLU A 72 -20.66 -24.48 -2.05
N PHE A 73 -20.95 -23.21 -2.32
CA PHE A 73 -22.29 -22.62 -2.21
C PHE A 73 -22.92 -22.39 -3.60
N GLY A 74 -22.28 -22.88 -4.66
CA GLY A 74 -22.73 -22.69 -6.03
C GLY A 74 -22.57 -21.25 -6.53
N ARG A 75 -21.69 -20.44 -5.92
CA ARG A 75 -21.37 -19.07 -6.38
C ARG A 75 -20.32 -19.11 -7.48
N ASP A 76 -20.39 -18.21 -8.45
CA ASP A 76 -19.40 -18.12 -9.53
C ASP A 76 -18.04 -17.57 -9.04
N VAL A 77 -16.98 -18.39 -9.15
CA VAL A 77 -15.64 -18.03 -8.65
C VAL A 77 -15.03 -16.88 -9.46
N PHE A 78 -15.35 -16.77 -10.75
CA PHE A 78 -14.83 -15.70 -11.61
C PHE A 78 -15.34 -14.32 -11.18
N SER A 79 -16.65 -14.21 -10.96
CA SER A 79 -17.31 -13.00 -10.44
C SER A 79 -16.73 -12.60 -9.08
N ARG A 80 -16.48 -13.58 -8.19
CA ARG A 80 -15.84 -13.32 -6.89
C ARG A 80 -14.41 -12.80 -7.03
N VAL A 81 -13.61 -13.37 -7.92
CA VAL A 81 -12.24 -12.87 -8.18
C VAL A 81 -12.25 -11.44 -8.69
N LEU A 82 -13.15 -11.10 -9.63
CA LEU A 82 -13.28 -9.73 -10.13
C LEU A 82 -13.74 -8.77 -9.03
N ALA A 83 -14.72 -9.17 -8.22
CA ALA A 83 -15.20 -8.36 -7.10
C ALA A 83 -14.17 -8.17 -6.00
N GLY A 84 -13.24 -9.13 -5.80
CA GLY A 84 -12.14 -8.99 -4.83
C GLY A 84 -11.16 -7.86 -5.15
N GLY A 85 -11.09 -7.42 -6.42
CA GLY A 85 -10.16 -6.38 -6.84
C GLY A 85 -10.37 -5.04 -6.13
N ILE A 86 -11.62 -4.62 -5.91
CA ILE A 86 -11.91 -3.35 -5.21
C ILE A 86 -11.44 -3.40 -3.75
N ILE A 87 -11.57 -4.57 -3.12
CA ILE A 87 -11.14 -4.80 -1.74
C ILE A 87 -9.62 -4.67 -1.64
N SER A 88 -8.88 -5.34 -2.53
CA SER A 88 -7.41 -5.26 -2.55
C SER A 88 -6.91 -3.84 -2.85
N LEU A 89 -7.54 -3.11 -3.78
CA LEU A 89 -7.22 -1.71 -4.03
C LEU A 89 -7.49 -0.83 -2.79
N ARG A 90 -8.64 -1.01 -2.13
CA ARG A 90 -8.99 -0.28 -0.91
C ARG A 90 -7.95 -0.51 0.19
N ILE A 91 -7.53 -1.74 0.42
CA ILE A 91 -6.48 -2.10 1.38
C ILE A 91 -5.19 -1.35 1.06
N GLY A 92 -4.69 -1.48 -0.18
CA GLY A 92 -3.44 -0.84 -0.60
C GLY A 92 -3.48 0.68 -0.44
N VAL A 93 -4.55 1.33 -0.89
CA VAL A 93 -4.72 2.80 -0.79
C VAL A 93 -4.80 3.26 0.66
N LEU A 94 -5.60 2.61 1.50
CA LEU A 94 -5.79 3.03 2.88
C LEU A 94 -4.54 2.81 3.73
N VAL A 95 -3.89 1.64 3.61
CA VAL A 95 -2.66 1.35 4.35
C VAL A 95 -1.55 2.32 3.96
N VAL A 96 -1.26 2.45 2.66
CA VAL A 96 -0.18 3.33 2.19
C VAL A 96 -0.50 4.80 2.46
N GLY A 97 -1.75 5.22 2.24
CA GLY A 97 -2.19 6.59 2.46
C GLY A 97 -2.08 6.99 3.93
N ILE A 98 -2.58 6.18 4.85
CA ILE A 98 -2.59 6.48 6.28
C ILE A 98 -1.20 6.31 6.88
N ALA A 99 -0.56 5.15 6.69
CA ALA A 99 0.76 4.88 7.25
C ALA A 99 1.84 5.80 6.66
N GLY A 100 1.77 6.05 5.36
CA GLY A 100 2.67 6.95 4.65
C GLY A 100 2.54 8.39 5.12
N THR A 101 1.32 8.90 5.22
CA THR A 101 1.09 10.28 5.69
C THR A 101 1.48 10.44 7.15
N PHE A 102 0.95 9.59 8.04
CA PHE A 102 1.23 9.65 9.47
C PHE A 102 2.72 9.47 9.76
N GLY A 103 3.33 8.42 9.20
CA GLY A 103 4.75 8.15 9.38
C GLY A 103 5.61 9.28 8.83
N SER A 104 5.29 9.82 7.65
CA SER A 104 6.04 10.96 7.10
C SER A 104 5.99 12.19 7.99
N LEU A 105 4.83 12.52 8.55
CA LEU A 105 4.69 13.64 9.49
C LEU A 105 5.51 13.42 10.76
N VAL A 106 5.45 12.21 11.33
CA VAL A 106 6.23 11.85 12.52
C VAL A 106 7.73 11.93 12.22
N GLY A 107 8.18 11.38 11.10
CA GLY A 107 9.58 11.43 10.68
C GLY A 107 10.08 12.86 10.42
N LEU A 108 9.23 13.70 9.84
CA LEU A 108 9.54 15.12 9.58
C LEU A 108 9.77 15.89 10.87
N VAL A 109 8.87 15.72 11.85
CA VAL A 109 8.97 16.36 13.17
C VAL A 109 10.20 15.84 13.93
N SER A 110 10.35 14.51 14.00
CA SER A 110 11.46 13.82 14.65
C SER A 110 12.83 14.30 14.12
N GLY A 111 13.02 14.24 12.80
CA GLY A 111 14.28 14.61 12.17
C GLY A 111 14.57 16.11 12.19
N TYR A 112 13.53 16.95 12.13
CA TYR A 112 13.74 18.40 12.14
C TYR A 112 14.05 18.93 13.55
N ILE A 113 13.31 18.50 14.58
CA ILE A 113 13.52 18.98 15.94
C ILE A 113 14.78 18.35 16.54
N GLY A 114 14.98 17.04 16.37
CA GLY A 114 16.11 16.33 16.97
C GLY A 114 16.01 16.18 18.49
N GLY A 115 17.13 15.84 19.12
CA GLY A 115 17.24 15.76 20.59
C GLY A 115 16.40 14.65 21.20
N TRP A 116 15.78 14.92 22.36
CA TRP A 116 15.03 13.91 23.11
C TRP A 116 13.72 13.48 22.43
N ILE A 117 13.07 14.36 21.65
CA ILE A 117 11.85 14.02 20.90
C ILE A 117 12.19 12.97 19.85
N ASP A 118 13.29 13.21 19.14
CA ASP A 118 13.78 12.30 18.12
C ASP A 118 14.13 10.92 18.71
N GLU A 119 14.85 10.93 19.83
CA GLU A 119 15.17 9.71 20.56
C GLU A 119 13.90 8.96 21.00
N ALA A 120 12.93 9.64 21.61
CA ALA A 120 11.69 9.01 22.08
C ALA A 120 10.87 8.40 20.93
N VAL A 121 10.73 9.13 19.81
CA VAL A 121 10.00 8.64 18.63
C VAL A 121 10.71 7.45 17.99
N MET A 122 12.04 7.48 17.90
CA MET A 122 12.83 6.35 17.39
C MET A 122 12.78 5.15 18.32
N ARG A 123 12.72 5.34 19.65
CA ARG A 123 12.52 4.22 20.59
C ARG A 123 11.16 3.55 20.41
N ILE A 124 10.09 4.32 20.21
CA ILE A 124 8.77 3.76 19.87
C ILE A 124 8.85 2.98 18.56
N THR A 125 9.47 3.57 17.53
CA THR A 125 9.67 2.93 16.23
C THR A 125 10.43 1.60 16.37
N ASP A 126 11.51 1.57 17.14
CA ASP A 126 12.33 0.38 17.36
C ASP A 126 11.56 -0.74 18.09
N ILE A 127 10.64 -0.40 18.99
CA ILE A 127 9.76 -1.39 19.65
C ILE A 127 8.89 -2.11 18.60
N PHE A 128 8.26 -1.35 17.70
CA PHE A 128 7.43 -1.94 16.63
C PHE A 128 8.27 -2.78 15.67
N LEU A 129 9.45 -2.30 15.28
CA LEU A 129 10.36 -3.01 14.36
C LEU A 129 11.02 -4.26 14.96
N SER A 130 10.96 -4.42 16.29
CA SER A 130 11.50 -5.61 16.96
C SER A 130 10.65 -6.87 16.74
N VAL A 131 9.40 -6.70 16.33
CA VAL A 131 8.45 -7.79 16.08
C VAL A 131 8.23 -7.91 14.57
N PRO A 132 8.16 -9.13 14.00
CA PRO A 132 7.84 -9.30 12.59
C PRO A 132 6.52 -8.65 12.20
N ASP A 133 6.52 -7.85 11.11
CA ASP A 133 5.38 -7.00 10.71
C ASP A 133 4.05 -7.76 10.64
N LEU A 134 4.05 -8.91 9.96
CA LEU A 134 2.86 -9.72 9.75
C LEU A 134 2.31 -10.28 11.08
N VAL A 135 3.20 -10.66 12.00
CA VAL A 135 2.80 -11.20 13.31
C VAL A 135 2.17 -10.10 14.16
N MET A 136 2.76 -8.90 14.16
CA MET A 136 2.18 -7.76 14.89
C MET A 136 0.83 -7.37 14.30
N ALA A 137 0.72 -7.28 12.96
CA ALA A 137 -0.53 -6.99 12.28
C ALA A 137 -1.62 -8.04 12.60
N LEU A 138 -1.25 -9.32 12.67
CA LEU A 138 -2.15 -10.42 13.03
C LEU A 138 -2.69 -10.27 14.46
N VAL A 139 -1.81 -10.02 15.43
CA VAL A 139 -2.22 -9.83 16.84
C VAL A 139 -3.17 -8.65 16.97
N ILE A 140 -2.88 -7.54 16.29
CA ILE A 140 -3.76 -6.36 16.33
C ILE A 140 -5.10 -6.66 15.67
N ALA A 141 -5.10 -7.21 14.45
CA ALA A 141 -6.32 -7.46 13.68
C ALA A 141 -7.26 -8.44 14.42
N THR A 142 -6.71 -9.54 14.96
CA THR A 142 -7.49 -10.52 15.73
C THR A 142 -8.03 -9.94 17.04
N SER A 143 -7.26 -9.07 17.71
CA SER A 143 -7.71 -8.41 18.95
C SER A 143 -8.85 -7.42 18.71
N LEU A 144 -8.90 -6.79 17.53
CA LEU A 144 -9.96 -5.85 17.15
C LEU A 144 -11.23 -6.54 16.62
N GLY A 145 -11.17 -7.84 16.36
CA GLY A 145 -12.22 -8.60 15.68
C GLY A 145 -11.91 -8.74 14.19
N ALA A 146 -11.75 -10.00 13.75
CA ALA A 146 -11.33 -10.33 12.40
C ALA A 146 -12.26 -9.70 11.34
N SER A 147 -11.68 -8.82 10.52
CA SER A 147 -12.35 -8.09 9.44
C SER A 147 -11.30 -7.44 8.52
N ILE A 148 -11.70 -7.02 7.31
CA ILE A 148 -10.84 -6.22 6.42
C ILE A 148 -10.38 -4.94 7.12
N ASP A 149 -11.27 -4.26 7.82
CA ASP A 149 -10.95 -2.99 8.50
C ASP A 149 -9.95 -3.19 9.65
N ALA A 150 -10.12 -4.25 10.44
CA ALA A 150 -9.15 -4.62 11.47
C ALA A 150 -7.78 -4.97 10.89
N ALA A 151 -7.74 -5.67 9.75
CA ALA A 151 -6.50 -5.95 9.03
C ALA A 151 -5.83 -4.65 8.53
N ILE A 152 -6.58 -3.72 7.96
CA ILE A 152 -6.06 -2.40 7.52
C ILE A 152 -5.47 -1.64 8.71
N ILE A 153 -6.18 -1.60 9.85
CA ILE A 153 -5.69 -0.92 11.07
C ILE A 153 -4.40 -1.59 11.56
N GLY A 154 -4.39 -2.91 11.68
CA GLY A 154 -3.23 -3.67 12.13
C GLY A 154 -2.00 -3.45 11.27
N ILE A 155 -2.15 -3.52 9.94
CA ILE A 155 -1.05 -3.26 9.01
C ILE A 155 -0.60 -1.81 9.11
N THR A 156 -1.52 -0.84 9.14
CA THR A 156 -1.20 0.59 9.21
C THR A 156 -0.39 0.94 10.46
N LEU A 157 -0.78 0.40 11.62
CA LEU A 157 -0.10 0.62 12.91
C LEU A 157 1.32 0.06 12.96
N VAL A 158 1.68 -0.83 12.05
CA VAL A 158 3.03 -1.37 11.92
C VAL A 158 3.82 -0.57 10.87
N ARG A 159 3.24 -0.38 9.69
CA ARG A 159 3.93 0.17 8.51
C ARG A 159 4.37 1.62 8.65
N TRP A 160 3.70 2.44 9.48
CA TRP A 160 4.05 3.87 9.64
C TRP A 160 5.51 4.09 10.08
N THR A 161 6.07 3.13 10.81
CA THR A 161 7.43 3.18 11.35
C THR A 161 8.50 3.27 10.26
N GLY A 162 8.32 2.51 9.18
CA GLY A 162 9.21 2.55 8.00
C GLY A 162 9.24 3.92 7.35
N TYR A 163 8.06 4.53 7.16
CA TYR A 163 7.94 5.88 6.62
C TYR A 163 8.56 6.95 7.53
N ALA A 164 8.31 6.85 8.84
CA ALA A 164 8.89 7.78 9.82
C ALA A 164 10.41 7.75 9.79
N ARG A 165 11.01 6.55 9.79
CA ARG A 165 12.46 6.38 9.72
C ARG A 165 13.05 6.91 8.41
N LEU A 166 12.38 6.64 7.29
CA LEU A 166 12.85 7.03 5.97
C LEU A 166 12.82 8.56 5.80
N ILE A 167 11.70 9.22 6.11
CA ILE A 167 11.62 10.69 6.07
C ILE A 167 12.59 11.32 7.06
N ARG A 168 12.67 10.80 8.29
CA ARG A 168 13.63 11.31 9.28
C ARG A 168 15.06 11.31 8.74
N SER A 169 15.48 10.20 8.12
CA SER A 169 16.84 10.08 7.56
C SER A 169 17.10 11.13 6.47
N GLY A 170 16.14 11.34 5.57
CA GLY A 170 16.24 12.37 4.54
C GLY A 170 16.23 13.78 5.11
N VAL A 171 15.41 14.04 6.13
CA VAL A 171 15.33 15.35 6.82
C VAL A 171 16.65 15.70 7.48
N ILE A 172 17.27 14.75 8.19
CA ILE A 172 18.58 14.96 8.83
C ILE A 172 19.64 15.28 7.75
N ALA A 173 19.65 14.54 6.65
CA ALA A 173 20.58 14.74 5.55
C ALA A 173 20.39 16.11 4.86
N GLU A 174 19.15 16.53 4.59
CA GLU A 174 18.85 17.82 3.97
C GLU A 174 19.11 19.00 4.90
N LYS A 175 18.79 18.86 6.19
CA LYS A 175 18.95 19.91 7.21
C LYS A 175 20.40 20.40 7.34
N GLY A 176 21.38 19.54 7.03
CA GLY A 176 22.81 19.84 7.12
C GLY A 176 23.41 20.56 5.91
N LYS A 177 22.65 20.82 4.86
CA LYS A 177 23.17 21.40 3.61
C LYS A 177 23.26 22.94 3.65
N ASP A 178 24.25 23.49 2.94
CA ASP A 178 24.58 24.94 2.94
C ASP A 178 23.41 25.84 2.55
N TYR A 179 22.57 25.41 1.61
CA TYR A 179 21.42 26.21 1.16
C TYR A 179 20.35 26.37 2.26
N ILE A 180 20.26 25.41 3.20
CA ILE A 180 19.40 25.53 4.38
C ILE A 180 19.99 26.54 5.36
N THR A 181 21.31 26.51 5.58
CA THR A 181 22.01 27.51 6.41
C THR A 181 21.84 28.92 5.85
N ALA A 182 22.00 29.10 4.54
CA ALA A 182 21.75 30.36 3.86
C ALA A 182 20.30 30.82 4.00
N SER A 183 19.33 29.91 3.86
CA SER A 183 17.90 30.21 4.04
C SER A 183 17.60 30.71 5.47
N ARG A 184 18.24 30.13 6.49
CA ARG A 184 18.12 30.61 7.88
C ARG A 184 18.75 31.98 8.08
N ALA A 185 19.93 32.23 7.48
CA ALA A 185 20.60 33.53 7.55
C ALA A 185 19.77 34.65 6.90
N LEU A 186 18.98 34.32 5.87
CA LEU A 186 18.01 35.22 5.25
C LEU A 186 16.72 35.42 6.08
N GLY A 187 16.60 34.79 7.25
CA GLY A 187 15.46 34.96 8.16
C GLY A 187 14.20 34.20 7.74
N LEU A 188 14.30 33.18 6.89
CA LEU A 188 13.12 32.38 6.53
C LEU A 188 12.57 31.66 7.78
N HIS A 189 11.25 31.72 7.93
CA HIS A 189 10.55 31.03 9.01
C HIS A 189 10.77 29.51 8.93
N PRO A 190 10.98 28.80 10.07
CA PRO A 190 11.21 27.35 10.11
C PRO A 190 10.22 26.52 9.28
N SER A 191 8.93 26.82 9.36
CA SER A 191 7.90 26.10 8.59
C SER A 191 8.11 26.23 7.07
N ARG A 192 8.50 27.41 6.59
CA ARG A 192 8.80 27.62 5.17
C ARG A 192 10.01 26.81 4.72
N ILE A 193 11.03 26.71 5.58
CA ILE A 193 12.20 25.87 5.31
C ILE A 193 11.81 24.39 5.27
N ILE A 194 10.97 23.94 6.21
CA ILE A 194 10.52 22.55 6.27
C ILE A 194 9.73 22.19 5.01
N PHE A 195 8.65 22.91 4.70
CA PHE A 195 7.71 22.48 3.66
C PHE A 195 8.14 22.83 2.24
N ASN A 196 8.93 23.89 2.03
CA ASN A 196 9.34 24.29 0.68
C ASN A 196 10.75 23.81 0.30
N HIS A 197 11.56 23.42 1.28
CA HIS A 197 12.96 23.04 1.03
C HIS A 197 13.27 21.62 1.52
N ILE A 198 13.04 21.29 2.79
CA ILE A 198 13.47 20.00 3.33
C ILE A 198 12.55 18.86 2.89
N PHE A 199 11.23 19.00 3.08
CA PHE A 199 10.27 17.94 2.81
C PHE A 199 10.25 17.52 1.32
N PRO A 200 10.18 18.44 0.34
CA PRO A 200 10.20 18.06 -1.07
C PRO A 200 11.47 17.31 -1.49
N ASN A 201 12.62 17.65 -0.88
CA ASN A 201 13.90 17.00 -1.18
C ASN A 201 14.12 15.68 -0.41
N SER A 202 13.34 15.41 0.64
CA SER A 202 13.43 14.17 1.43
C SER A 202 12.34 13.14 1.10
N TYR A 203 11.28 13.55 0.39
CA TYR A 203 10.12 12.70 0.12
C TYR A 203 10.30 11.70 -1.03
N THR A 204 11.31 11.87 -1.89
CA THR A 204 11.53 11.00 -3.08
C THR A 204 11.68 9.52 -2.73
N ALA A 205 12.50 9.18 -1.74
CA ALA A 205 12.66 7.79 -1.31
C ALA A 205 11.36 7.22 -0.72
N THR A 206 10.56 8.07 -0.08
CA THR A 206 9.28 7.71 0.52
C THR A 206 8.21 7.39 -0.52
N LEU A 207 8.19 8.10 -1.66
CA LEU A 207 7.33 7.75 -2.80
C LEU A 207 7.67 6.38 -3.38
N VAL A 208 8.96 6.07 -3.48
CA VAL A 208 9.42 4.76 -3.94
C VAL A 208 8.98 3.67 -2.96
N GLN A 209 9.19 3.88 -1.67
CA GLN A 209 8.73 2.99 -0.60
C GLN A 209 7.22 2.75 -0.68
N ALA A 210 6.42 3.81 -0.85
CA ALA A 210 4.96 3.73 -0.97
C ALA A 210 4.51 2.79 -2.10
N THR A 211 5.26 2.75 -3.20
CA THR A 211 4.97 1.85 -4.33
C THR A 211 5.17 0.39 -3.95
N PHE A 212 6.24 0.06 -3.23
CA PHE A 212 6.48 -1.31 -2.74
C PHE A 212 5.46 -1.70 -1.67
N ASP A 213 5.16 -0.78 -0.76
CA ASP A 213 4.23 -0.98 0.33
C ASP A 213 2.82 -1.24 -0.14
N PHE A 214 2.40 -0.71 -1.29
CA PHE A 214 1.09 -1.00 -1.85
C PHE A 214 0.90 -2.50 -2.11
N GLY A 215 1.88 -3.14 -2.75
CA GLY A 215 1.87 -4.58 -2.99
C GLY A 215 2.00 -5.39 -1.69
N LEU A 216 2.87 -4.96 -0.78
CA LEU A 216 3.04 -5.61 0.53
C LEU A 216 1.79 -5.51 1.41
N ALA A 217 1.05 -4.40 1.35
CA ALA A 217 -0.19 -4.23 2.09
C ALA A 217 -1.26 -5.24 1.64
N ILE A 218 -1.39 -5.44 0.33
CA ILE A 218 -2.27 -6.47 -0.24
C ILE A 218 -1.80 -7.85 0.22
N LEU A 219 -0.51 -8.15 0.08
CA LEU A 219 0.05 -9.44 0.49
C LEU A 219 -0.15 -9.73 1.98
N PHE A 220 0.03 -8.73 2.85
CA PHE A 220 -0.22 -8.87 4.28
C PHE A 220 -1.69 -9.09 4.57
N ALA A 221 -2.59 -8.30 3.97
CA ALA A 221 -4.02 -8.50 4.18
C ALA A 221 -4.47 -9.88 3.69
N SER A 222 -3.99 -10.33 2.53
CA SER A 222 -4.27 -11.68 2.04
C SER A 222 -3.71 -12.76 2.97
N GLY A 223 -2.52 -12.55 3.54
CA GLY A 223 -1.93 -13.43 4.56
C GLY A 223 -2.76 -13.48 5.85
N LEU A 224 -3.29 -12.33 6.30
CA LEU A 224 -4.18 -12.25 7.46
C LEU A 224 -5.53 -12.94 7.19
N SER A 225 -6.16 -12.68 6.04
CA SER A 225 -7.38 -13.37 5.60
C SER A 225 -7.15 -14.88 5.50
N PHE A 226 -5.99 -15.30 5.00
CA PHE A 226 -5.67 -16.72 4.86
C PHE A 226 -5.62 -17.46 6.21
N VAL A 227 -5.22 -16.75 7.27
CA VAL A 227 -5.19 -17.27 8.66
C VAL A 227 -6.51 -17.01 9.40
N GLY A 228 -7.50 -16.40 8.74
CA GLY A 228 -8.84 -16.12 9.30
C GLY A 228 -8.96 -14.81 10.08
N ALA A 229 -7.93 -13.95 10.05
CA ALA A 229 -7.90 -12.67 10.75
C ALA A 229 -8.32 -11.46 9.89
N GLY A 230 -8.50 -11.67 8.59
CA GLY A 230 -8.90 -10.66 7.62
C GLY A 230 -10.38 -10.77 7.23
N ALA A 231 -10.62 -10.82 5.92
CA ALA A 231 -11.97 -10.84 5.35
C ALA A 231 -12.81 -12.00 5.87
N GLN A 232 -14.10 -11.72 6.11
CA GLN A 232 -15.07 -12.70 6.60
C GLN A 232 -16.12 -12.98 5.52
N PRO A 233 -16.67 -14.21 5.43
CA PRO A 233 -17.75 -14.50 4.49
C PRO A 233 -18.92 -13.49 4.63
N PRO A 234 -19.49 -12.99 3.52
CA PRO A 234 -19.30 -13.41 2.14
C PRO A 234 -18.19 -12.68 1.35
N GLU A 235 -17.40 -11.80 1.98
CA GLU A 235 -16.45 -10.91 1.30
C GLU A 235 -15.45 -11.67 0.40
N PRO A 236 -15.33 -11.32 -0.89
CA PRO A 236 -14.50 -12.04 -1.85
C PRO A 236 -13.05 -11.52 -1.90
N GLU A 237 -12.41 -11.30 -0.75
CA GLU A 237 -11.00 -10.88 -0.73
C GLU A 237 -10.09 -12.01 -1.24
N TRP A 238 -9.08 -11.69 -2.06
CA TRP A 238 -8.28 -12.69 -2.77
C TRP A 238 -7.56 -13.68 -1.84
N GLY A 239 -7.03 -13.25 -0.70
CA GLY A 239 -6.45 -14.15 0.30
C GLY A 239 -7.46 -15.12 0.91
N ALA A 240 -8.68 -14.63 1.20
CA ALA A 240 -9.77 -15.48 1.66
C ALA A 240 -10.21 -16.50 0.59
N LEU A 241 -10.29 -16.09 -0.68
CA LEU A 241 -10.60 -17.00 -1.81
C LEU A 241 -9.52 -18.08 -1.99
N VAL A 242 -8.24 -17.73 -1.82
CA VAL A 242 -7.14 -18.72 -1.85
C VAL A 242 -7.25 -19.70 -0.67
N ALA A 243 -7.59 -19.20 0.52
CA ALA A 243 -7.77 -20.05 1.70
C ALA A 243 -8.93 -21.03 1.56
N SER A 244 -10.08 -20.58 1.02
CA SER A 244 -11.21 -21.47 0.77
C SER A 244 -10.89 -22.52 -0.29
N GLY A 245 -10.09 -22.19 -1.32
CA GLY A 245 -9.64 -23.13 -2.34
C GLY A 245 -8.67 -24.21 -1.82
N ARG A 246 -7.86 -23.89 -0.80
CA ARG A 246 -6.80 -24.78 -0.28
C ARG A 246 -7.31 -26.16 0.13
N GLN A 247 -8.47 -26.23 0.77
CA GLN A 247 -9.04 -27.50 1.26
C GLN A 247 -9.35 -28.49 0.13
N TYR A 248 -9.67 -27.98 -1.07
CA TYR A 248 -9.99 -28.81 -2.24
C TYR A 248 -8.75 -29.30 -2.96
N VAL A 249 -7.68 -28.50 -3.00
CA VAL A 249 -6.38 -28.92 -3.57
C VAL A 249 -5.75 -30.04 -2.75
N GLN A 250 -5.92 -30.03 -1.42
CA GLN A 250 -5.41 -31.09 -0.56
C GLN A 250 -6.19 -32.41 -0.66
N ALA A 251 -7.46 -32.34 -1.10
CA ALA A 251 -8.35 -33.48 -1.23
C ALA A 251 -8.34 -34.11 -2.64
N ALA A 252 -7.69 -33.47 -3.61
CA ALA A 252 -7.57 -33.91 -5.01
C ALA A 252 -6.29 -34.74 -5.23
#